data_AF-A0A1G0STQ9-F1
#
_entry.id   AF-A0A1G0STQ9-F1
#
_cell.length_a   1.000
_cell.length_b   1.000
_cell.length_c   1.000
_cell.angle_alpha   90.00
_cell.angle_beta   90.00
_cell.angle_gamma   90.00
#
_symmetry.space_group_name_H-M   'P 1'
#
loop_
_entity.id
_entity.type
_entity.pdbx_description
1 polymer ?
#
loop_
_entity_poly.entity_id
_entity_poly.type
_entity_poly.pdbx_seq_one_letter_code
_entity_poly.pdbx_strand_id
1 'polypeptide(L)'
;MAMILPVLLNRPVHWYDSPLFPVIRNAQENIGVTEFVLLLVVGFVLGHFSRMHALLLGGAAVILLPFAALAEMVADPTSHNLWPLEFMFYAFYGAVAAAGAGLAHLTSKWFMQDSSGA
;
A
#
# COMPACT_ATOMS: atom_id res chain seq x y z
N MET A 1 -3.16 4.41 5.09
CA MET A 1 -3.94 3.83 6.20
C MET A 1 -3.96 2.31 6.19
N ALA A 2 -4.21 1.65 5.05
CA ALA A 2 -4.25 0.17 4.99
C ALA A 2 -3.04 -0.54 5.61
N MET A 3 -1.83 0.00 5.42
CA MET A 3 -0.60 -0.56 6.00
C MET A 3 -0.45 -0.29 7.50
N ILE A 4 -0.95 0.86 7.98
CA ILE A 4 -0.73 1.33 9.35
C ILE A 4 -1.81 0.80 10.30
N LEU A 5 -3.03 0.63 9.79
CA LEU A 5 -4.21 0.29 10.58
C LEU A 5 -4.05 -1.00 11.39
N PRO A 6 -3.50 -2.11 10.84
CA PRO A 6 -3.35 -3.34 11.62
C PRO A 6 -2.42 -3.18 12.83
N VAL A 7 -1.32 -2.45 12.69
CA VAL A 7 -0.38 -2.18 13.79
C VAL A 7 -0.98 -1.29 14.88
N LEU A 8 -1.87 -0.37 14.50
CA LEU A 8 -2.59 0.45 15.48
C LEU A 8 -3.62 -0.36 16.28
N LEU A 9 -4.27 -1.34 15.63
CA LEU A 9 -5.28 -2.18 16.27
C LEU A 9 -4.68 -3.32 17.09
N ASN A 10 -3.65 -3.97 16.55
CA ASN A 10 -2.92 -5.07 17.17
C ASN A 10 -1.45 -4.67 17.27
N ARG A 11 -1.08 -4.07 18.41
CA ARG A 11 0.31 -3.68 18.63
C ARG A 11 1.21 -4.92 18.59
N PRO A 12 2.31 -4.89 17.83
CA PRO A 12 3.23 -6.01 17.74
C PRO A 12 3.93 -6.26 19.07
N VAL A 13 4.38 -7.50 19.26
CA VAL A 13 5.11 -7.94 20.47
C VAL A 13 6.44 -7.22 20.60
N HIS A 14 7.09 -6.93 19.46
CA HIS A 14 8.31 -6.14 19.40
C HIS A 14 8.00 -4.80 18.73
N TRP A 15 8.27 -3.70 19.43
CA TRP A 15 8.10 -2.36 18.91
C TRP A 15 9.46 -1.82 18.45
N TYR A 16 9.58 -1.55 17.15
CA TYR A 16 10.80 -0.99 16.58
C TYR A 16 10.83 0.52 16.79
N ASP A 17 11.96 1.02 17.30
CA ASP A 17 12.20 2.46 17.36
C ASP A 17 12.70 2.95 16.02
N SER A 18 12.17 4.09 15.57
CA SER A 18 12.70 4.81 14.42
C SER A 18 12.74 6.31 14.67
N PRO A 19 13.68 7.05 14.04
CA PRO A 19 13.97 8.43 14.42
C PRO A 19 12.82 9.40 14.14
N LEU A 20 12.05 9.16 13.07
CA LEU A 20 11.00 10.08 12.60
C LEU A 20 9.62 9.43 12.61
N PHE A 21 9.48 8.21 12.07
CA PHE A 21 8.17 7.62 11.82
C PHE A 21 8.02 6.20 12.41
N PRO A 22 8.04 6.04 13.76
CA PRO A 22 8.04 4.72 14.41
C PRO A 22 6.80 3.89 14.06
N VAL A 23 5.66 4.53 13.81
CA VAL A 23 4.43 3.83 13.40
C VAL A 23 4.55 3.23 11.99
N ILE A 24 5.22 3.92 11.06
CA ILE A 24 5.43 3.44 9.69
C ILE A 24 6.45 2.29 9.70
N ARG A 25 7.53 2.44 10.48
CA ARG A 25 8.54 1.40 10.71
C ARG A 25 7.88 0.11 11.21
N ASN A 26 7.07 0.20 12.27
CA ASN A 26 6.37 -0.97 12.81
C ASN A 26 5.37 -1.57 11.82
N ALA A 27 4.70 -0.75 11.02
CA ALA A 27 3.82 -1.20 9.95
C ALA A 27 4.55 -1.99 8.86
N GLN A 28 5.80 -1.67 8.57
CA GLN A 28 6.63 -2.36 7.57
C GLN A 28 7.20 -3.68 8.10
N GLU A 29 7.72 -3.66 9.33
CA GLU A 29 8.33 -4.83 9.96
C GLU A 29 7.31 -5.91 10.32
N ASN A 30 6.03 -5.54 10.48
CA ASN A 30 4.95 -6.46 10.85
C ASN A 30 3.96 -6.73 9.69
N ILE A 31 4.42 -6.62 8.44
CA ILE A 31 3.58 -6.95 7.28
C ILE A 31 3.22 -8.44 7.29
N GLY A 32 1.93 -8.71 7.25
CA GLY A 32 1.36 -10.05 7.09
C GLY A 32 0.30 -10.08 5.98
N VAL A 33 -0.48 -11.17 6.00
CA VAL A 33 -1.53 -11.41 4.99
C VAL A 33 -2.63 -10.35 5.07
N THR A 34 -2.92 -9.84 6.26
CA THR A 34 -3.98 -8.85 6.50
C THR A 34 -3.71 -7.55 5.73
N GLU A 35 -2.48 -7.07 5.73
CA GLU A 35 -2.06 -5.85 5.01
C GLU A 35 -2.26 -6.02 3.50
N PHE A 36 -1.92 -7.19 2.96
CA PHE A 36 -2.13 -7.47 1.53
C PHE A 36 -3.62 -7.50 1.17
N VAL A 37 -4.46 -8.11 2.00
CA VAL A 37 -5.92 -8.10 1.80
C VAL A 37 -6.46 -6.67 1.88
N LEU A 38 -6.03 -5.89 2.86
CA LEU A 38 -6.45 -4.49 3.00
C LEU A 38 -5.99 -3.62 1.82
N LEU A 39 -4.75 -3.81 1.33
CA LEU A 39 -4.26 -3.13 0.14
C LEU A 39 -5.10 -3.47 -1.10
N LEU A 40 -5.42 -4.75 -1.29
CA LEU A 40 -6.28 -5.19 -2.38
C LEU A 40 -7.67 -4.56 -2.29
N VAL A 41 -8.29 -4.56 -1.10
CA VAL A 41 -9.61 -3.96 -0.86
C VAL A 41 -9.59 -2.45 -1.07
N VAL A 42 -8.58 -1.74 -0.54
CA VAL A 42 -8.45 -0.30 -0.76
C VAL A 42 -8.28 0.01 -2.23
N GLY A 43 -7.45 -0.74 -2.94
CA GLY A 43 -7.31 -0.64 -4.39
C GLY A 43 -8.64 -0.81 -5.11
N PHE A 44 -9.39 -1.86 -4.77
CA PHE A 44 -10.69 -2.15 -5.36
C PHE A 44 -11.74 -1.07 -5.11
N VAL A 45 -11.79 -0.54 -3.88
CA VAL A 45 -12.67 0.58 -3.52
C VAL A 45 -12.27 1.82 -4.33
N LEU A 46 -10.99 2.21 -4.29
CA LEU A 46 -10.50 3.37 -5.04
C LEU A 46 -10.74 3.25 -6.55
N GLY A 47 -10.61 2.04 -7.11
CA GLY A 47 -10.87 1.76 -8.52
C GLY A 47 -12.34 1.98 -8.91
N HIS A 48 -13.31 1.71 -8.03
CA HIS A 48 -14.73 2.00 -8.31
C HIS A 48 -15.04 3.50 -8.31
N PHE A 49 -14.35 4.27 -7.45
CA PHE A 49 -14.59 5.70 -7.30
C PHE A 49 -13.70 6.58 -8.19
N SER A 50 -12.72 6.01 -8.88
CA SER A 50 -11.76 6.75 -9.68
C SER A 50 -11.61 6.21 -11.10
N ARG A 51 -11.55 7.13 -12.06
CA ARG A 51 -11.23 6.84 -13.47
C ARG A 51 -9.73 6.82 -13.74
N MET A 52 -8.89 7.05 -12.72
CA MET A 52 -7.44 7.03 -12.87
C MET A 52 -6.94 5.63 -13.20
N HIS A 53 -5.78 5.55 -13.86
CA HIS A 53 -5.15 4.28 -14.18
C HIS A 53 -4.82 3.47 -12.91
N ALA A 54 -5.08 2.16 -12.92
CA ALA A 54 -4.92 1.27 -11.76
C ALA A 54 -3.51 1.35 -11.12
N LEU A 55 -2.45 1.45 -11.94
CA LEU A 55 -1.08 1.61 -11.43
C LEU A 55 -0.88 2.92 -10.66
N LEU A 56 -1.53 4.01 -11.08
CA LEU A 56 -1.45 5.29 -10.36
C LEU A 56 -2.16 5.21 -9.01
N LEU A 57 -3.30 4.51 -8.96
CA LEU A 57 -4.01 4.28 -7.70
C LEU A 57 -3.21 3.40 -6.74
N GLY A 58 -2.58 2.34 -7.26
CA GLY A 58 -1.69 1.48 -6.47
C GLY A 58 -0.47 2.24 -5.97
N GLY A 59 0.18 3.03 -6.82
CA GLY A 59 1.28 3.90 -6.43
C GLY A 59 0.87 4.90 -5.35
N ALA A 60 -0.25 5.61 -5.54
CA ALA A 60 -0.77 6.57 -4.57
C ALA A 60 -1.09 5.92 -3.21
N ALA A 61 -1.51 4.65 -3.19
CA ALA A 61 -1.82 3.94 -1.96
C ALA A 61 -0.58 3.69 -1.08
N VAL A 62 0.62 3.60 -1.67
CA VAL A 62 1.86 3.24 -0.96
C VAL A 62 2.94 4.30 -1.01
N ILE A 63 2.74 5.42 -1.74
CA ILE A 63 3.78 6.43 -2.00
C ILE A 63 4.41 7.02 -0.75
N LEU A 64 3.68 7.06 0.36
CA LEU A 64 4.20 7.56 1.64
C LEU A 64 5.33 6.68 2.21
N LEU A 65 5.39 5.38 1.87
CA LEU A 65 6.44 4.48 2.36
C LEU A 65 7.83 4.87 1.85
N PRO A 66 8.10 5.00 0.54
CA PRO A 66 9.41 5.44 0.07
C PRO A 66 9.74 6.86 0.52
N PHE A 67 8.77 7.76 0.64
CA PHE A 67 9.04 9.11 1.16
C PHE A 67 9.45 9.10 2.63
N ALA A 68 8.78 8.29 3.47
CA ALA A 68 9.16 8.12 4.87
C ALA A 68 10.55 7.49 4.99
N ALA A 69 10.85 6.46 4.19
CA ALA A 69 12.15 5.80 4.19
C ALA A 69 13.28 6.77 3.78
N LEU A 70 13.08 7.58 2.74
CA LEU A 70 14.06 8.60 2.34
C LEU A 70 14.30 9.62 3.46
N ALA A 71 13.25 10.08 4.13
CA ALA A 71 13.39 11.01 5.25
C ALA A 71 14.13 10.38 6.44
N GLU A 72 13.88 9.10 6.74
CA GLU A 72 14.64 8.37 7.77
C GLU A 72 16.11 8.18 7.39
N MET A 73 16.40 7.85 6.13
CA MET A 73 17.79 7.74 5.63
C MET A 73 18.56 9.07 5.73
N VAL A 74 17.88 10.21 5.60
CA VAL A 74 18.50 11.54 5.79
C VAL A 74 18.79 11.81 7.26
N ALA A 75 17.90 11.40 8.17
CA ALA A 75 18.08 11.59 9.62
C ALA A 75 19.09 10.60 10.22
N ASP A 76 19.06 9.36 9.75
CA ASP A 76 19.93 8.25 10.14
C ASP A 76 20.24 7.38 8.91
N PRO A 77 21.44 7.52 8.29
CA PRO A 77 21.83 6.74 7.13
C PRO A 77 21.88 5.22 7.36
N THR A 78 21.89 4.76 8.62
CA THR A 78 21.94 3.33 8.98
C THR A 78 20.55 2.72 9.23
N SER A 79 19.48 3.51 9.06
CA SER A 79 18.11 3.09 9.32
C SER A 79 17.57 2.06 8.33
N HIS A 80 17.89 2.19 7.05
CA HIS A 80 17.36 1.37 5.93
C HIS A 80 18.48 0.60 5.21
N ASN A 81 19.04 -0.40 5.91
CA ASN A 81 20.19 -1.18 5.42
C ASN A 81 19.86 -2.16 4.27
N LEU A 82 18.57 -2.36 3.97
CA LEU A 82 18.11 -3.21 2.88
C LEU A 82 17.81 -2.43 1.59
N TRP A 83 18.19 -1.15 1.53
CA TRP A 83 18.17 -0.43 0.27
C TRP A 83 19.10 -1.12 -0.75
N PRO A 84 18.67 -1.35 -2.02
CA PRO A 84 17.43 -0.90 -2.65
C PRO A 84 16.26 -1.90 -2.59
N LEU A 85 16.46 -3.11 -2.06
CA LEU A 85 15.47 -4.19 -2.02
C LEU A 85 14.17 -3.77 -1.34
N GLU A 86 14.26 -2.96 -0.28
CA GLU A 86 13.09 -2.44 0.44
C GLU A 86 12.13 -1.64 -0.47
N PHE A 87 12.67 -0.88 -1.42
CA PHE A 87 11.86 -0.10 -2.36
C PHE A 87 11.16 -1.00 -3.38
N MET A 88 11.77 -2.15 -3.71
CA MET A 88 11.12 -3.16 -4.55
C MET A 88 9.90 -3.75 -3.84
N PHE A 89 9.98 -3.96 -2.51
CA PHE A 89 8.83 -4.38 -1.73
C PHE A 89 7.71 -3.33 -1.70
N TYR A 90 8.04 -2.04 -1.57
CA TYR A 90 7.02 -0.99 -1.66
C TYR A 90 6.33 -0.96 -3.03
N ALA A 91 7.10 -1.15 -4.11
CA ALA A 91 6.54 -1.27 -5.45
C ALA A 91 5.62 -2.50 -5.56
N PHE A 92 6.02 -3.64 -4.96
CA PHE A 92 5.18 -4.84 -4.88
C PHE A 92 3.88 -4.59 -4.10
N TYR A 93 3.93 -3.89 -2.97
CA TYR A 93 2.72 -3.50 -2.22
C TYR A 93 1.80 -2.61 -3.07
N GLY A 94 2.38 -1.67 -3.81
CA GLY A 94 1.66 -0.85 -4.78
C GLY A 94 1.01 -1.69 -5.90
N ALA A 95 1.68 -2.75 -6.36
CA ALA A 95 1.14 -3.67 -7.35
C ALA A 95 -0.07 -4.45 -6.83
N VAL A 96 -0.07 -4.86 -5.56
CA VAL A 96 -1.23 -5.51 -4.93
C VAL A 96 -2.43 -4.57 -4.87
N ALA A 97 -2.23 -3.30 -4.46
CA ALA A 97 -3.28 -2.30 -4.50
C ALA A 97 -3.75 -2.00 -5.93
N ALA A 98 -2.83 -1.92 -6.90
CA ALA A 98 -3.16 -1.75 -8.31
C ALA A 98 -3.98 -2.92 -8.87
N ALA A 99 -3.70 -4.15 -8.46
CA ALA A 99 -4.48 -5.32 -8.85
C ALA A 99 -5.94 -5.19 -8.39
N GLY A 100 -6.17 -4.72 -7.14
CA GLY A 100 -7.51 -4.41 -6.64
C GLY A 100 -8.22 -3.38 -7.50
N ALA A 101 -7.55 -2.27 -7.82
CA ALA A 101 -8.10 -1.23 -8.69
C ALA A 101 -8.41 -1.73 -10.11
N GLY A 102 -7.55 -2.59 -10.67
CA GLY A 102 -7.77 -3.22 -11.96
C GLY A 102 -9.00 -4.12 -11.97
N LEU A 103 -9.21 -4.93 -10.93
CA LEU A 103 -10.41 -5.74 -10.77
C LEU A 103 -11.67 -4.88 -10.75
N ALA A 104 -11.64 -3.76 -10.04
CA ALA A 104 -12.76 -2.81 -10.00
C ALA A 104 -13.11 -2.18 -11.36
N HIS A 105 -12.08 -1.82 -12.14
CA HIS A 105 -12.30 -1.31 -13.49
C HIS A 105 -12.88 -2.38 -14.42
N LEU A 106 -12.47 -3.64 -14.27
CA LEU A 106 -13.01 -4.76 -15.04
C LEU A 106 -14.48 -5.00 -14.70
N THR A 107 -14.84 -5.08 -13.42
CA THR A 107 -16.23 -5.28 -13.00
C THR A 107 -17.12 -4.12 -13.46
N SER A 108 -16.63 -2.89 -13.34
CA SER A 108 -17.38 -1.70 -13.78
C SER A 108 -17.68 -1.71 -15.29
N LYS A 109 -16.72 -2.15 -16.12
CA LYS A 109 -16.91 -2.30 -17.57
C LYS A 109 -17.95 -3.37 -17.91
N TRP A 110 -17.92 -4.50 -17.21
CA TRP A 110 -18.88 -5.59 -17.41
C TRP A 110 -20.33 -5.14 -17.17
N PHE A 111 -20.59 -4.42 -16.07
CA PHE A 111 -21.93 -3.88 -15.79
C PHE A 111 -22.42 -2.90 -16.86
N MET A 112 -21.53 -2.07 -17.41
CA MET A 112 -21.89 -1.14 -18.48
C MET A 112 -22.24 -1.86 -19.79
N GLN A 113 -21.50 -2.92 -20.14
CA GLN A 113 -21.78 -3.71 -21.34
C GLN A 113 -23.15 -4.39 -21.28
N ASP A 114 -23.49 -5.00 -20.14
CA ASP A 114 -24.78 -5.67 -19.94
C ASP A 114 -25.98 -4.71 -20.08
N SER A 115 -25.81 -3.46 -19.59
CA SER A 115 -26.84 -2.42 -19.71
C SER A 115 -27.06 -1.83 -21.12
N SER A 116 -26.13 -2.08 -22.04
CA SER A 116 -26.21 -1.55 -23.43
C SER A 116 -26.72 -2.58 -24.45
N GLY A 117 -26.92 -3.84 -24.04
CA GLY A 117 -27.44 -4.92 -24.87
C GLY A 117 -28.90 -5.32 -24.57
N ALA A 118 -29.55 -4.67 -23.60
CA ALA A 118 -30.96 -4.83 -23.25
C ALA A 118 -31.80 -3.65 -23.79
#